data_AF-A0A935CQ06-F1
#
_entry.id   AF-A0A935CQ06-F1
#
_cell.length_a   1.000
_cell.length_b   1.000
_cell.length_c   1.000
_cell.angle_alpha   90.00
_cell.angle_beta   90.00
_cell.angle_gamma   90.00
#
_symmetry.space_group_name_H-M   'P 1'
#
loop_
_entity.id
_entity.type
_entity.pdbx_description
1 polymer ?
#
loop_
_entity_poly.entity_id
_entity_poly.type
_entity_poly.pdbx_seq_one_letter_code
_entity_poly.pdbx_strand_id
1 'polypeptide(L)'
;MGSRKWEVGSGKWEVGSGKWEVGSRGAWTAADWESAWAPCDEATYVDALALLRPDDVVLDIGAGDLRLARRMAQQCRQVIALERQAAVLVRAGSTPPPANLTAICADALTWPLPAGITTAVLLMRHCTHLAAYADRLRRAGCRHLITNARWRLGVELIELAAGVPWNSVAGGWYACRCGAVGFKPLPAAGLTAALLQQTAEVLDCPACRASD
;
A
#
# COMPACT_ATOMS: atom_id res chain seq x y z
N MET A 1 -23.28 1.08 60.11
CA MET A 1 -24.56 1.13 59.36
C MET A 1 -24.91 2.58 59.12
N GLY A 2 -24.89 3.02 57.87
CA GLY A 2 -25.19 4.40 57.48
C GLY A 2 -25.74 4.41 56.06
N SER A 3 -27.05 4.22 55.94
CA SER A 3 -27.78 4.21 54.68
C SER A 3 -27.82 5.62 54.10
N ARG A 4 -27.23 5.84 52.92
CA ARG A 4 -27.48 7.04 52.11
C ARG A 4 -28.55 6.71 51.07
N LYS A 5 -29.67 7.40 51.21
CA LYS A 5 -30.84 7.40 50.32
C LYS A 5 -30.50 8.29 49.12
N TRP A 6 -30.60 7.74 47.91
CA TRP A 6 -30.46 8.52 46.67
C TRP A 6 -31.86 8.87 46.15
N GLU A 7 -32.10 10.15 45.88
CA GLU A 7 -33.28 10.63 45.17
C GLU A 7 -32.92 10.79 43.69
N VAL A 8 -33.73 10.19 42.82
CA VAL A 8 -33.62 10.34 41.36
C VAL A 8 -34.47 11.53 40.95
N GLY A 9 -33.81 12.66 40.67
CA GLY A 9 -34.45 13.82 40.06
C GLY A 9 -34.69 13.57 38.57
N SER A 10 -35.95 13.50 38.15
CA SER A 10 -36.34 13.48 36.74
C SER A 10 -36.10 14.85 36.09
N GLY A 11 -34.89 15.07 35.60
CA GLY A 11 -34.56 16.20 34.75
C GLY A 11 -35.16 16.02 33.36
N LYS A 12 -35.97 16.97 32.92
CA LYS A 12 -36.54 17.05 31.58
C LYS A 12 -35.45 17.61 30.66
N TRP A 13 -34.88 16.79 29.78
CA TRP A 13 -33.85 17.22 28.84
C TRP A 13 -34.52 17.81 27.61
N GLU A 14 -34.29 19.10 27.34
CA GLU A 14 -34.61 19.70 26.04
C GLU A 14 -33.45 19.38 25.08
N VAL A 15 -33.77 18.69 23.99
CA VAL A 15 -32.83 18.47 22.88
C VAL A 15 -32.73 19.78 22.11
N GLY A 16 -31.78 20.62 22.51
CA GLY A 16 -31.36 21.74 21.69
C GLY A 16 -30.75 21.20 20.40
N SER A 17 -31.41 21.43 19.27
CA SER A 17 -30.85 21.21 17.94
C SER A 17 -29.73 22.22 17.70
N GLY A 18 -28.57 21.96 18.31
CA GLY A 18 -27.33 22.63 17.97
C GLY A 18 -26.99 22.30 16.53
N LYS A 19 -27.05 23.30 15.67
CA LYS A 19 -26.56 23.22 14.30
C LYS A 19 -25.04 23.20 14.39
N TRP A 20 -24.46 22.00 14.43
CA TRP A 20 -23.01 21.83 14.37
C TRP A 20 -22.56 22.25 12.99
N GLU A 21 -21.97 23.43 12.87
CA GLU A 21 -21.17 23.77 11.70
C GLU A 21 -19.89 22.97 11.79
N VAL A 22 -19.94 21.74 11.28
CA VAL A 22 -18.75 20.99 10.92
C VAL A 22 -18.07 21.81 9.84
N GLY A 23 -17.04 22.57 10.21
CA GLY A 23 -16.24 23.33 9.27
C GLY A 23 -15.82 22.40 8.13
N SER A 24 -16.36 22.65 6.95
CA SER A 24 -16.10 21.91 5.74
C SER A 24 -14.62 22.09 5.36
N ARG A 25 -13.74 21.28 5.95
CA ARG A 25 -12.51 20.91 5.24
C ARG A 25 -13.03 20.24 3.97
N GLY A 26 -12.78 20.86 2.81
CA GLY A 26 -13.17 20.30 1.53
C GLY A 26 -12.80 18.81 1.48
N ALA A 27 -13.69 17.99 0.94
CA ALA A 27 -13.42 16.56 0.80
C ALA A 27 -12.10 16.37 0.06
N TRP A 28 -11.20 15.58 0.64
CA TRP A 28 -9.89 15.28 0.05
C TRP A 28 -10.09 14.57 -1.30
N THR A 29 -9.35 15.01 -2.31
CA THR A 29 -9.29 14.35 -3.62
C THR A 29 -8.38 13.11 -3.58
N ALA A 30 -8.43 12.27 -4.62
CA ALA A 30 -7.50 11.15 -4.74
C ALA A 30 -6.03 11.59 -4.76
N ALA A 31 -5.74 12.73 -5.42
CA ALA A 31 -4.40 13.31 -5.47
C ALA A 31 -3.92 13.81 -4.11
N ASP A 32 -4.83 14.36 -3.29
CA ASP A 32 -4.52 14.77 -1.92
C ASP A 32 -4.16 13.54 -1.06
N TRP A 33 -4.96 12.47 -1.15
CA TRP A 33 -4.69 11.22 -0.43
C TRP A 33 -3.39 10.54 -0.88
N GLU A 34 -3.08 10.57 -2.17
CA GLU A 34 -1.84 9.99 -2.70
C GLU A 34 -0.60 10.81 -2.32
N SER A 35 -0.73 12.13 -2.18
CA SER A 35 0.36 13.01 -1.77
C SER A 35 0.55 13.08 -0.26
N ALA A 36 -0.45 12.66 0.53
CA ALA A 36 -0.35 12.64 1.98
C ALA A 36 0.73 11.65 2.44
N TRP A 37 1.61 12.14 3.30
CA TRP A 37 2.60 11.30 3.97
C TRP A 37 2.16 11.01 5.40
N ALA A 38 2.13 9.72 5.74
CA ALA A 38 2.07 9.23 7.10
C ALA A 38 2.91 7.94 7.18
N PRO A 39 3.67 7.72 8.27
CA PRO A 39 4.37 6.47 8.44
C PRO A 39 3.37 5.32 8.58
N CYS A 40 3.70 4.16 8.00
CA CYS A 40 2.95 2.95 8.29
C CYS A 40 3.13 2.54 9.76
N ASP A 41 2.18 1.73 10.24
CA ASP A 41 2.30 1.10 11.55
C ASP A 41 3.41 0.03 11.57
N GLU A 42 3.79 -0.37 12.77
CA GLU A 42 4.89 -1.33 12.97
C GLU A 42 4.58 -2.70 12.38
N ALA A 43 3.32 -3.16 12.46
CA ALA A 43 2.90 -4.44 11.90
C ALA A 43 3.13 -4.48 10.38
N THR A 44 2.74 -3.40 9.68
CA THR A 44 2.97 -3.24 8.24
C THR A 44 4.46 -3.30 7.88
N TYR A 45 5.35 -2.71 8.70
CA TYR A 45 6.79 -2.83 8.47
C TYR A 45 7.32 -4.23 8.71
N VAL A 46 6.88 -4.90 9.78
CA VAL A 46 7.27 -6.29 10.07
C VAL A 46 6.88 -7.21 8.92
N ASP A 47 5.64 -7.09 8.42
CA ASP A 47 5.14 -7.91 7.32
C ASP A 47 5.93 -7.67 6.03
N ALA A 48 6.25 -6.41 5.71
CA ALA A 48 7.07 -6.08 4.55
C ALA A 48 8.51 -6.61 4.68
N LEU A 49 9.12 -6.50 5.87
CA LEU A 49 10.47 -6.98 6.12
C LEU A 49 10.57 -8.51 6.04
N ALA A 50 9.52 -9.23 6.43
CA ALA A 50 9.47 -10.70 6.38
C ALA A 50 9.46 -11.27 4.96
N LEU A 51 9.11 -10.46 3.96
CA LEU A 51 9.07 -10.86 2.54
C LEU A 51 10.39 -10.63 1.81
N LEU A 52 11.34 -9.90 2.41
CA LEU A 52 12.63 -9.57 1.82
C LEU A 52 13.67 -10.67 2.06
N ARG A 53 14.63 -10.78 1.15
CA ARG A 53 15.73 -11.73 1.21
C ARG A 53 17.10 -11.04 1.29
N PRO A 54 18.12 -11.69 1.87
CA PRO A 54 19.43 -11.07 2.01
C PRO A 54 20.12 -10.66 0.70
N ASP A 55 19.83 -11.35 -0.40
CA ASP A 55 20.38 -11.05 -1.71
C ASP A 55 19.63 -9.94 -2.47
N ASP A 56 18.54 -9.41 -1.91
CA ASP A 56 17.72 -8.41 -2.58
C ASP A 56 18.45 -7.07 -2.78
N VAL A 57 18.33 -6.55 -4.01
CA VAL A 57 18.60 -5.14 -4.35
C VAL A 57 17.23 -4.45 -4.40
N VAL A 58 16.93 -3.72 -3.33
CA VAL A 58 15.60 -3.18 -3.06
C VAL A 58 15.44 -1.77 -3.63
N LEU A 59 14.33 -1.52 -4.31
CA LEU A 59 13.85 -0.16 -4.61
C LEU A 59 12.70 0.20 -3.65
N ASP A 60 12.91 1.16 -2.75
CA ASP A 60 11.88 1.68 -1.84
C ASP A 60 11.19 2.89 -2.48
N ILE A 61 9.93 2.74 -2.90
CA ILE A 61 9.15 3.76 -3.61
C ILE A 61 8.26 4.48 -2.60
N GLY A 62 8.42 5.80 -2.50
CA GLY A 62 7.75 6.59 -1.46
C GLY A 62 8.39 6.36 -0.10
N ALA A 63 9.73 6.35 -0.06
CA ALA A 63 10.52 5.94 1.10
C ALA A 63 10.33 6.82 2.34
N GLY A 64 9.64 7.96 2.22
CA GLY A 64 9.29 8.81 3.33
C GLY A 64 10.49 9.36 4.09
N ASP A 65 10.48 9.18 5.40
CA ASP A 65 11.57 9.59 6.30
C ASP A 65 12.70 8.54 6.38
N LEU A 66 12.79 7.62 5.40
CA LEU A 66 13.79 6.56 5.29
C LEU A 66 13.75 5.51 6.41
N ARG A 67 12.73 5.51 7.27
CA ARG A 67 12.65 4.60 8.41
C ARG A 67 12.61 3.13 7.98
N LEU A 68 11.77 2.79 7.01
CA LEU A 68 11.73 1.43 6.48
C LEU A 68 13.00 1.13 5.68
N ALA A 69 13.43 2.03 4.79
CA ALA A 69 14.67 1.90 4.02
C ALA A 69 15.88 1.53 4.88
N ARG A 70 16.04 2.16 6.05
CA ARG A 70 17.13 1.85 7.01
C ARG A 70 17.03 0.45 7.59
N ARG A 71 15.81 -0.04 7.86
CA ARG A 71 15.56 -1.40 8.37
C ARG A 71 15.82 -2.43 7.28
N MET A 72 15.37 -2.17 6.05
CA MET A 72 15.67 -3.03 4.90
C MET A 72 17.18 -3.15 4.67
N ALA A 73 17.92 -2.05 4.80
CA ALA A 73 19.36 -2.02 4.64
C ALA A 73 20.12 -2.86 5.69
N GLN A 74 19.50 -3.21 6.83
CA GLN A 74 20.11 -4.13 7.80
C GLN A 74 20.07 -5.60 7.37
N GLN A 75 19.18 -5.96 6.45
CA GLN A 75 18.99 -7.35 6.03
C GLN A 75 19.21 -7.60 4.55
N CYS A 76 19.08 -6.59 3.68
CA CYS A 76 19.20 -6.74 2.23
C CYS A 76 20.59 -6.31 1.72
N ARG A 77 20.96 -6.80 0.53
CA ARG A 77 22.23 -6.47 -0.13
C ARG A 77 22.37 -4.97 -0.39
N GLN A 78 21.33 -4.33 -0.90
CA GLN A 78 21.33 -2.91 -1.23
C GLN A 78 19.92 -2.34 -1.18
N VAL A 79 19.79 -1.07 -0.80
CA VAL A 79 18.52 -0.33 -0.82
C VAL A 79 18.71 0.99 -1.56
N ILE A 80 17.83 1.26 -2.51
CA ILE A 80 17.72 2.52 -3.24
C ILE A 80 16.36 3.11 -2.89
N ALA A 81 16.37 4.20 -2.14
CA ALA A 81 15.17 4.84 -1.61
C ALA A 81 14.81 6.07 -2.43
N LEU A 82 13.60 6.08 -3.02
CA LEU A 82 13.06 7.20 -3.78
C LEU A 82 11.93 7.86 -2.99
N GLU A 83 12.04 9.16 -2.78
CA GLU A 83 10.97 9.99 -2.22
C GLU A 83 10.95 11.32 -3.00
N ARG A 84 9.77 11.73 -3.45
CA ARG A 84 9.63 12.94 -4.29
C ARG A 84 9.55 14.21 -3.44
N GLN A 85 9.13 14.10 -2.19
CA GLN A 85 8.95 15.21 -1.27
C GLN A 85 10.23 15.43 -0.46
N ALA A 86 11.06 16.38 -0.91
CA ALA A 86 12.28 16.76 -0.18
C ALA A 86 12.00 17.10 1.31
N ALA A 87 10.85 17.73 1.59
CA ALA A 87 10.43 18.06 2.95
C ALA A 87 10.22 16.83 3.84
N VAL A 88 9.80 15.70 3.28
CA VAL A 88 9.64 14.43 4.01
C VAL A 88 11.00 13.77 4.22
N LEU A 89 11.86 13.75 3.19
CA LEU A 89 13.23 13.21 3.30
C LEU A 89 14.05 13.88 4.40
N VAL A 90 13.94 15.20 4.56
CA VAL A 90 14.63 15.96 5.62
C VAL A 90 14.24 15.47 7.02
N ARG A 91 13.06 14.86 7.20
CA ARG A 91 12.61 14.29 8.48
C ARG A 91 13.38 13.04 8.90
N ALA A 92 14.14 12.41 7.99
CA ALA A 92 15.06 11.33 8.30
C ALA A 92 16.17 11.75 9.29
N GLY A 93 16.34 13.06 9.51
CA GLY A 93 17.32 13.63 10.42
C GLY A 93 18.74 13.61 9.84
N SER A 94 19.70 13.90 10.70
CA SER A 94 21.12 14.03 10.34
C SER A 94 21.92 12.72 10.41
N THR A 95 21.28 11.61 10.81
CA THR A 95 21.97 10.32 10.88
C THR A 95 22.34 9.88 9.46
N PRO A 96 23.61 9.59 9.15
CA PRO A 96 23.98 9.12 7.82
C PRO A 96 23.26 7.80 7.48
N PRO A 97 22.87 7.56 6.22
CA PRO A 97 22.41 6.25 5.80
C PRO A 97 23.55 5.21 5.93
N PRO A 98 23.24 3.93 6.19
CA PRO A 98 24.24 2.86 6.09
C PRO A 98 24.81 2.79 4.67
N ALA A 99 26.01 2.22 4.52
CA ALA A 99 26.76 2.25 3.25
C ALA A 99 26.02 1.63 2.05
N ASN A 100 25.09 0.69 2.31
CA ASN A 100 24.27 0.03 1.31
C ASN A 100 22.90 0.68 1.08
N LEU A 101 22.62 1.85 1.67
CA LEU A 101 21.40 2.64 1.45
C LEU A 101 21.74 3.94 0.71
N THR A 102 21.15 4.11 -0.48
CA THR A 102 21.19 5.37 -1.23
C THR A 102 19.80 6.00 -1.23
N ALA A 103 19.66 7.22 -0.71
CA ALA A 103 18.42 7.99 -0.78
C ALA A 103 18.49 9.04 -1.90
N ILE A 104 17.45 9.11 -2.73
CA ILE A 104 17.37 10.00 -3.89
C ILE A 104 16.04 10.76 -3.81
N CYS A 105 16.12 12.09 -3.87
CA CYS A 105 14.93 12.93 -3.99
C CYS A 105 14.46 12.95 -5.45
N ALA A 106 13.52 12.07 -5.81
CA ALA A 106 13.05 11.94 -7.19
C ALA A 106 11.64 11.37 -7.26
N ASP A 107 10.95 11.67 -8.36
CA ASP A 107 9.68 11.02 -8.68
C ASP A 107 9.95 9.63 -9.27
N ALA A 108 9.55 8.60 -8.51
CA ALA A 108 9.75 7.23 -8.90
C ALA A 108 9.09 6.88 -10.25
N LEU A 109 8.02 7.56 -10.70
CA LEU A 109 7.37 7.29 -11.99
C LEU A 109 8.18 7.76 -13.21
N THR A 110 9.06 8.74 -13.03
CA THR A 110 9.81 9.34 -14.15
C THR A 110 11.32 9.12 -14.03
N TRP A 111 11.83 8.93 -12.81
CA TRP A 111 13.24 8.67 -12.55
C TRP A 111 13.72 7.37 -13.21
N PRO A 112 14.88 7.36 -13.91
CA PRO A 112 15.42 6.14 -14.52
C PRO A 112 15.66 5.06 -13.46
N LEU A 113 15.02 3.90 -13.62
CA LEU A 113 15.17 2.79 -12.68
C LEU A 113 16.57 2.16 -12.83
N PRO A 114 17.32 2.02 -11.73
CA PRO A 114 18.59 1.30 -11.72
C PRO A 114 18.47 -0.13 -12.25
N ALA A 115 19.49 -0.60 -12.98
CA ALA A 115 19.58 -2.00 -13.36
C ALA A 115 19.83 -2.89 -12.14
N GLY A 116 19.34 -4.14 -12.20
CA GLY A 116 19.62 -5.15 -11.17
C GLY A 116 18.73 -5.11 -9.92
N ILE A 117 17.70 -4.24 -9.89
CA ILE A 117 16.68 -4.29 -8.84
C ILE A 117 15.97 -5.65 -8.90
N THR A 118 15.88 -6.32 -7.76
CA THR A 118 15.24 -7.64 -7.66
C THR A 118 13.83 -7.55 -7.08
N THR A 119 13.65 -6.64 -6.12
CA THR A 119 12.42 -6.48 -5.35
C THR A 119 12.15 -4.99 -5.13
N ALA A 120 10.91 -4.56 -5.31
CA ALA A 120 10.49 -3.21 -4.97
C ALA A 120 9.52 -3.21 -3.79
N VAL A 121 9.50 -2.12 -3.05
CA VAL A 121 8.57 -1.88 -1.93
C VAL A 121 7.78 -0.61 -2.21
N LEU A 122 6.45 -0.70 -2.16
CA LEU A 122 5.52 0.42 -2.36
C LEU A 122 4.42 0.35 -1.29
N LEU A 123 4.68 0.93 -0.12
CA LEU A 123 3.72 0.98 0.99
C LEU A 123 2.89 2.27 0.95
N MET A 124 2.19 2.48 -0.16
CA MET A 124 1.32 3.64 -0.41
C MET A 124 -0.14 3.19 -0.59
N ARG A 125 -0.89 3.15 0.51
CA ARG A 125 -2.29 2.63 0.55
C ARG A 125 -3.23 3.28 -0.47
N HIS A 126 -3.02 4.56 -0.76
CA HIS A 126 -3.84 5.36 -1.67
C HIS A 126 -3.19 5.56 -3.04
N CYS A 127 -2.24 4.72 -3.43
CA CYS A 127 -1.60 4.80 -4.73
C CYS A 127 -2.61 4.63 -5.86
N THR A 128 -2.66 5.60 -6.78
CA THR A 128 -3.48 5.54 -8.00
C THR A 128 -2.68 5.08 -9.21
N HIS A 129 -1.36 4.97 -9.07
CA HIS A 129 -0.41 4.66 -10.14
C HIS A 129 0.20 3.26 -10.05
N LEU A 130 -0.42 2.32 -9.33
CA LEU A 130 0.14 0.97 -9.14
C LEU A 130 0.44 0.26 -10.46
N ALA A 131 -0.45 0.35 -11.45
CA ALA A 131 -0.25 -0.23 -12.78
C ALA A 131 1.05 0.27 -13.44
N ALA A 132 1.27 1.60 -13.39
CA ALA A 132 2.45 2.24 -13.96
C ALA A 132 3.74 1.81 -13.24
N TYR A 133 3.71 1.72 -11.91
CA TYR A 133 4.84 1.20 -11.14
C TYR A 133 5.14 -0.26 -11.49
N ALA A 134 4.13 -1.14 -11.44
CA ALA A 134 4.30 -2.56 -11.74
C ALA A 134 4.89 -2.79 -13.14
N ASP A 135 4.40 -2.07 -14.15
CA ASP A 135 4.91 -2.18 -15.52
C ASP A 135 6.34 -1.66 -15.68
N ARG A 136 6.69 -0.55 -15.02
CA ARG A 136 8.07 -0.03 -15.05
C ARG A 136 9.03 -0.97 -14.37
N LEU A 137 8.66 -1.50 -13.20
CA LEU A 137 9.45 -2.48 -12.45
C LEU A 137 9.67 -3.76 -13.28
N ARG A 138 8.61 -4.29 -13.88
CA ARG A 138 8.69 -5.48 -14.74
C ARG A 138 9.60 -5.26 -15.94
N ARG A 139 9.50 -4.10 -16.61
CA ARG A 139 10.40 -3.74 -17.73
C ARG A 139 11.86 -3.58 -17.29
N ALA A 140 12.10 -3.16 -16.05
CA ALA A 140 13.44 -3.08 -15.47
C ALA A 140 14.00 -4.44 -15.01
N GLY A 141 13.25 -5.54 -15.17
CA GLY A 141 13.66 -6.88 -14.75
C GLY A 141 13.44 -7.16 -13.25
N CYS A 142 12.75 -6.28 -12.53
CA CYS A 142 12.35 -6.53 -11.15
C CYS A 142 11.40 -7.73 -11.09
N ARG A 143 11.60 -8.61 -10.10
CA ARG A 143 10.80 -9.83 -9.94
C ARG A 143 9.59 -9.60 -9.05
N HIS A 144 9.80 -8.93 -7.92
CA HIS A 144 8.78 -8.81 -6.90
C HIS A 144 8.39 -7.35 -6.60
N LEU A 145 7.13 -7.15 -6.24
CA LEU A 145 6.64 -5.90 -5.65
C LEU A 145 5.93 -6.22 -4.33
N ILE A 146 6.49 -5.74 -3.23
CA ILE A 146 5.86 -5.76 -1.91
C ILE A 146 5.02 -4.49 -1.77
N THR A 147 3.72 -4.62 -1.53
CA THR A 147 2.81 -3.46 -1.51
C THR A 147 1.62 -3.64 -0.58
N ASN A 148 0.94 -2.55 -0.27
CA ASN A 148 -0.36 -2.51 0.40
C ASN A 148 -1.43 -1.78 -0.44
N ALA A 149 -1.15 -1.53 -1.73
CA ALA A 149 -1.95 -0.63 -2.55
C ALA A 149 -3.23 -1.28 -3.12
N ARG A 150 -3.21 -2.56 -3.55
CA ARG A 150 -4.38 -3.19 -4.20
C ARG A 150 -5.54 -3.36 -3.22
N TRP A 151 -5.26 -3.98 -2.07
CA TRP A 151 -6.26 -4.28 -1.05
C TRP A 151 -6.47 -3.13 -0.06
N ARG A 152 -5.58 -2.13 -0.07
CA ARG A 152 -5.57 -1.00 0.88
C ARG A 152 -5.45 -1.42 2.34
N LEU A 153 -5.08 -2.67 2.59
CA LEU A 153 -4.94 -3.30 3.90
C LEU A 153 -3.98 -4.49 3.76
N GLY A 154 -3.19 -4.72 4.81
CA GLY A 154 -2.17 -5.76 4.81
C GLY A 154 -1.03 -5.47 3.84
N VAL A 155 -0.01 -6.32 3.90
CA VAL A 155 1.09 -6.35 2.94
C VAL A 155 0.94 -7.59 2.07
N GLU A 156 1.14 -7.45 0.77
CA GLU A 156 1.18 -8.55 -0.18
C GLU A 156 2.49 -8.55 -0.97
N LEU A 157 2.85 -9.72 -1.48
CA LEU A 157 3.93 -9.92 -2.43
C LEU A 157 3.34 -10.19 -3.81
N ILE A 158 3.67 -9.34 -4.78
CA ILE A 158 3.28 -9.51 -6.18
C ILE A 158 4.47 -10.04 -6.97
N GLU A 159 4.30 -11.19 -7.60
CA GLU A 159 5.20 -11.70 -8.64
C GLU A 159 4.93 -10.95 -9.95
N LEU A 160 5.82 -10.04 -10.36
CA LEU A 160 5.57 -9.11 -11.46
C LEU A 160 5.43 -9.80 -12.83
N ALA A 161 6.03 -10.98 -12.99
CA ALA A 161 5.92 -11.80 -14.19
C ALA A 161 4.67 -12.71 -14.20
N ALA A 162 4.01 -12.88 -13.05
CA ALA A 162 2.87 -13.78 -12.93
C ALA A 162 1.57 -13.17 -13.49
N GLY A 163 0.54 -14.02 -13.46
CA GLY A 163 -0.82 -13.69 -13.84
C GLY A 163 -1.30 -14.46 -15.08
N VAL A 164 -2.60 -14.72 -15.12
CA VAL A 164 -3.27 -15.36 -16.26
C VAL A 164 -4.26 -14.40 -16.90
N PRO A 165 -4.61 -14.54 -18.20
CA PRO A 165 -5.62 -13.70 -18.82
C PRO A 165 -6.93 -13.69 -18.05
N TRP A 166 -7.61 -12.54 -17.96
CA TRP A 166 -8.88 -12.42 -17.22
C TRP A 166 -9.92 -13.50 -17.59
N ASN A 167 -9.95 -13.88 -18.88
CA ASN A 167 -10.92 -14.83 -19.41
C ASN A 167 -10.61 -16.29 -19.05
N SER A 168 -9.40 -16.63 -18.60
CA SER A 168 -9.07 -18.01 -18.19
C SER A 168 -9.50 -18.33 -16.76
N VAL A 169 -9.83 -17.33 -15.95
CA VAL A 169 -10.32 -17.52 -14.58
C VAL A 169 -11.82 -17.75 -14.61
N ALA A 170 -12.30 -18.90 -14.12
CA ALA A 170 -13.74 -19.20 -14.06
C ALA A 170 -14.48 -18.22 -13.13
N GLY A 171 -13.87 -17.91 -11.99
CA GLY A 171 -14.19 -16.77 -11.14
C GLY A 171 -13.55 -16.91 -9.74
N GLY A 172 -14.00 -16.12 -8.78
CA GLY A 172 -13.45 -16.09 -7.41
C GLY A 172 -12.86 -14.72 -7.09
N TRP A 173 -12.13 -14.64 -5.98
CA TRP A 173 -11.32 -13.46 -5.70
C TRP A 173 -10.22 -13.31 -6.75
N TYR A 174 -10.02 -12.09 -7.23
CA TYR A 174 -8.95 -11.77 -8.15
C TYR A 174 -8.21 -10.53 -7.70
N ALA A 175 -6.94 -10.48 -8.09
CA ALA A 175 -6.13 -9.29 -8.02
C ALA A 175 -5.44 -9.09 -9.37
N CYS A 176 -5.69 -7.93 -9.99
CA CYS A 176 -5.18 -7.63 -11.32
C CYS A 176 -3.89 -6.84 -11.24
N ARG A 177 -3.03 -7.02 -12.26
CA ARG A 177 -1.84 -6.20 -12.49
C ARG A 177 -2.11 -4.69 -12.50
N CYS A 178 -3.30 -4.25 -12.96
CA CYS A 178 -3.62 -2.81 -12.93
C CYS A 178 -3.92 -2.27 -11.53
N GLY A 179 -4.03 -3.15 -10.53
CA GLY A 179 -4.36 -2.82 -9.15
C GLY A 179 -5.83 -3.04 -8.79
N ALA A 180 -6.69 -3.33 -9.76
CA ALA A 180 -8.07 -3.71 -9.47
C ALA A 180 -8.14 -5.06 -8.75
N VAL A 181 -8.95 -5.12 -7.71
CA VAL A 181 -9.27 -6.34 -6.96
C VAL A 181 -10.76 -6.52 -6.90
N GLY A 182 -11.22 -7.74 -6.70
CA GLY A 182 -12.64 -7.99 -6.47
C GLY A 182 -13.01 -9.45 -6.61
N PHE A 183 -14.30 -9.69 -6.78
CA PHE A 183 -14.85 -11.03 -6.94
C PHE A 183 -15.45 -11.17 -8.35
N LYS A 184 -14.93 -12.11 -9.14
CA LYS A 184 -15.53 -12.51 -10.43
C LYS A 184 -16.66 -13.51 -10.13
N PRO A 185 -17.93 -13.24 -10.51
CA PRO A 185 -19.05 -14.12 -10.20
C PRO A 185 -18.93 -15.52 -10.80
N LEU A 186 -19.46 -16.52 -10.09
CA LEU A 186 -19.62 -17.92 -10.52
C LEU A 186 -20.91 -18.50 -9.93
N PRO A 187 -21.45 -19.58 -10.52
CA PRO A 187 -22.60 -20.29 -9.97
C PRO A 187 -22.34 -20.77 -8.54
N ALA A 188 -23.37 -20.77 -7.69
CA ALA A 188 -23.25 -21.19 -6.29
C ALA A 188 -22.69 -22.61 -6.13
N ALA A 189 -23.01 -23.53 -7.05
CA ALA A 189 -22.47 -24.88 -7.07
C ALA A 189 -20.94 -24.95 -7.28
N GLY A 190 -20.33 -23.89 -7.85
CA GLY A 190 -18.89 -23.77 -8.03
C GLY A 190 -18.15 -23.06 -6.89
N LEU A 191 -18.88 -22.52 -5.90
CA LEU A 191 -18.29 -21.89 -4.71
C LEU A 191 -17.82 -22.96 -3.74
N THR A 192 -16.50 -23.14 -3.65
CA THR A 192 -15.87 -23.99 -2.64
C THR A 192 -15.11 -23.13 -1.63
N ALA A 193 -14.96 -23.63 -0.40
CA ALA A 193 -14.16 -22.95 0.62
C ALA A 193 -12.71 -22.72 0.15
N ALA A 194 -12.14 -23.67 -0.60
CA ALA A 194 -10.80 -23.54 -1.18
C ALA A 194 -10.71 -22.37 -2.16
N LEU A 195 -11.74 -22.18 -3.01
CA LEU A 195 -11.77 -21.07 -3.96
C LEU A 195 -11.90 -19.71 -3.26
N LEU A 196 -12.62 -19.65 -2.14
CA LEU A 196 -12.78 -18.41 -1.36
C LEU A 196 -11.50 -18.01 -0.60
N GLN A 197 -10.58 -18.95 -0.38
CA GLN A 197 -9.29 -18.71 0.27
C GLN A 197 -8.18 -18.35 -0.72
N GLN A 198 -8.44 -18.43 -2.03
CA GLN A 198 -7.45 -18.17 -3.06
C GLN A 198 -7.79 -16.90 -3.83
N THR A 199 -6.75 -16.14 -4.14
CA THR A 199 -6.82 -14.99 -5.03
C THR A 199 -6.16 -15.36 -6.35
N ALA A 200 -6.90 -15.23 -7.44
CA ALA A 200 -6.35 -15.38 -8.78
C ALA A 200 -5.59 -14.11 -9.19
N GLU A 201 -4.30 -14.25 -9.51
CA GLU A 201 -3.53 -13.20 -10.17
C GLU A 201 -3.95 -13.11 -11.64
N VAL A 202 -4.50 -11.97 -12.05
CA VAL A 202 -5.04 -11.78 -13.40
C VAL A 202 -4.38 -10.65 -14.17
N LEU A 203 -4.31 -10.86 -15.47
CA LEU A 203 -4.00 -9.85 -16.47
C LEU A 203 -5.32 -9.28 -16.99
N ASP A 204 -5.27 -8.08 -17.57
CA ASP A 204 -6.33 -7.56 -18.46
C ASP A 204 -7.80 -7.63 -17.95
N CYS A 205 -8.03 -7.39 -16.65
CA CYS A 205 -9.39 -7.34 -16.11
C CYS A 205 -10.22 -6.21 -16.76
N PRO A 206 -11.56 -6.18 -16.58
CA PRO A 206 -12.41 -5.15 -17.19
C PRO A 206 -11.99 -3.71 -16.84
N ALA A 207 -11.45 -3.48 -15.64
CA ALA A 207 -10.97 -2.15 -15.23
C ALA A 207 -9.75 -1.68 -16.05
N CYS A 208 -8.93 -2.60 -16.60
CA CYS A 208 -7.82 -2.24 -17.47
C CYS A 208 -8.27 -1.50 -18.74
N ARG A 209 -9.50 -1.76 -19.22
CA ARG A 209 -10.06 -1.15 -20.44
C ARG A 209 -10.84 0.14 -20.16
N ALA A 210 -11.12 0.44 -18.90
CA ALA A 210 -11.85 1.63 -18.48
C ALA A 210 -10.92 2.81 -18.15
N SER A 211 -9.60 2.58 -18.22
CA SER A 211 -8.55 3.56 -17.94
C SER A 211 -7.83 4.06 -19.20
N ASP A 212 -8.32 3.66 -20.38
CA ASP A 212 -7.98 4.20 -21.70
C ASP A 212 -9.03 5.27 -22.10
#